data_AF-A0AAD7YPJ5-F1
#
_entry.id   AF-A0AAD7YPJ5-F1
#
_cell.length_a   1.000
_cell.length_b   1.000
_cell.length_c   1.000
_cell.angle_alpha   90.00
_cell.angle_beta   90.00
_cell.angle_gamma   90.00
#
_symmetry.space_group_name_H-M   'P 1'
#
loop_
_entity.id
_entity.type
_entity.pdbx_description
1 polymer ?
#
loop_
_entity_poly.entity_id
_entity_poly.type
_entity_poly.pdbx_seq_one_letter_code
_entity_poly.pdbx_strand_id
1 'polypeptide(L)'
;MSSVSLETLVENCHKLLEKFHYSWEMMPLVLVILNYAGSDLDEASRKIDEGKMIINEYARKHNLNIFDGLELRNSTRQYGL
;
A
#
# COMPACT_ATOMS: atom_id res chain seq x y z
N MET A 1 16.55 20.29 -14.64
CA MET A 1 16.11 19.15 -13.80
C MET A 1 17.37 18.47 -13.31
N SER A 2 17.64 18.51 -12.00
CA SER A 2 18.79 17.81 -11.41
C SER A 2 18.55 16.31 -11.50
N SER A 3 19.46 15.57 -12.14
CA SER A 3 19.42 14.12 -12.13
C SER A 3 19.65 13.63 -10.71
N VAL A 4 18.65 12.97 -10.11
CA VAL A 4 18.83 12.26 -8.85
C VAL A 4 19.78 11.10 -9.08
N SER A 5 20.81 10.95 -8.24
CA SER A 5 21.76 9.85 -8.38
C SER A 5 21.07 8.51 -8.06
N LEU A 6 21.57 7.42 -8.66
CA LEU A 6 21.06 6.08 -8.38
C LEU A 6 21.15 5.73 -6.88
N GLU A 7 22.19 6.20 -6.20
CA GLU A 7 22.39 6.02 -4.76
C GLU A 7 21.28 6.69 -3.96
N THR A 8 20.95 7.96 -4.26
CA THR A 8 19.85 8.68 -3.60
C THR A 8 18.50 8.01 -3.86
N LEU A 9 18.30 7.48 -5.08
CA LEU A 9 17.07 6.76 -5.42
C LEU A 9 16.92 5.46 -4.60
N VAL A 10 18.00 4.68 -4.48
CA VAL A 10 18.03 3.45 -3.67
C VAL A 10 17.82 3.75 -2.19
N GLU A 11 18.46 4.79 -1.66
CA GLU A 11 18.29 5.21 -0.27
C GLU A 11 16.85 5.65 0.02
N ASN A 12 16.23 6.39 -0.90
CA ASN A 12 14.83 6.79 -0.78
C ASN A 12 13.88 5.58 -0.87
N CYS A 13 14.21 4.57 -1.69
CA CYS A 13 13.45 3.32 -1.69
C CYS A 13 13.55 2.58 -0.36
N HIS A 14 14.73 2.53 0.27
CA HIS A 14 14.88 1.93 1.62
C HIS A 14 14.00 2.64 2.66
N LYS A 15 13.97 3.98 2.65
CA LYS A 15 13.10 4.76 3.55
C LYS A 15 11.63 4.38 3.39
N LEU A 16 11.17 4.17 2.16
CA LEU A 16 9.80 3.73 1.89
C LEU A 16 9.55 2.28 2.32
N LEU A 17 10.48 1.36 2.07
CA LEU A 17 10.37 -0.02 2.54
C LEU A 17 10.23 -0.09 4.07
N GLU A 18 11.06 0.66 4.80
CA GLU A 18 11.02 0.75 6.26
C GLU A 18 9.70 1.36 6.74
N LYS A 19 9.29 2.50 6.16
CA LYS A 19 8.04 3.21 6.50
C LYS A 19 6.81 2.31 6.37
N PHE A 20 6.78 1.46 5.35
CA PHE A 20 5.64 0.58 5.07
C PHE A 20 5.81 -0.85 5.57
N HIS A 21 6.90 -1.13 6.29
CA HIS A 21 7.25 -2.46 6.79
C HIS A 21 7.23 -3.54 5.70
N TYR A 22 7.72 -3.21 4.51
CA TYR A 22 7.84 -4.15 3.41
C TYR A 22 9.15 -4.93 3.47
N SER A 23 9.12 -6.17 3.00
CA SER A 23 10.33 -6.98 2.82
C SER A 23 11.21 -6.41 1.71
N TRP A 24 12.49 -6.79 1.71
CA TRP A 24 13.44 -6.43 0.64
C TRP A 24 12.96 -6.81 -0.77
N GLU A 25 12.20 -7.89 -0.89
CA GLU A 25 11.66 -8.37 -2.17
C GLU A 25 10.73 -7.37 -2.86
N MET A 26 10.19 -6.40 -2.11
CA MET A 26 9.33 -5.34 -2.63
C MET A 26 10.12 -4.16 -3.24
N MET A 27 11.45 -4.13 -3.09
CA MET A 27 12.33 -3.09 -3.62
C MET A 27 12.04 -2.70 -5.09
N PRO A 28 11.91 -3.63 -6.06
CA PRO A 28 11.61 -3.25 -7.45
C PRO A 28 10.26 -2.52 -7.60
N LEU A 29 9.25 -2.85 -6.78
CA LEU A 29 7.94 -2.17 -6.82
C LEU A 29 8.05 -0.75 -6.26
N VAL A 30 8.74 -0.59 -5.14
CA VAL A 30 8.98 0.72 -4.53
C VAL A 30 9.80 1.62 -5.45
N LEU A 31 10.80 1.07 -6.14
CA LEU A 31 11.59 1.78 -7.13
C LEU A 31 10.73 2.36 -8.26
N VAL A 32 9.81 1.56 -8.80
CA VAL A 32 8.90 2.00 -9.87
C VAL A 32 7.97 3.11 -9.37
N ILE A 33 7.41 2.96 -8.16
CA ILE A 33 6.52 3.97 -7.56
C ILE A 33 7.28 5.29 -7.34
N LEU A 34 8.47 5.23 -6.77
CA LEU A 34 9.28 6.41 -6.49
C LEU A 34 9.74 7.11 -7.79
N ASN A 35 10.08 6.34 -8.84
CA ASN A 35 10.37 6.91 -10.15
C ASN A 35 9.15 7.61 -10.75
N TYR A 36 7.95 7.02 -10.62
CA TYR A 36 6.72 7.64 -11.09
C TYR A 36 6.38 8.93 -10.32
N ALA A 37 6.69 8.98 -9.02
CA ALA A 37 6.55 10.16 -8.19
C ALA A 37 7.64 11.22 -8.45
N GLY A 38 8.50 11.08 -9.46
CA GLY A 38 9.56 12.05 -9.73
C GLY A 38 10.64 12.09 -8.65
N SER A 39 10.89 10.97 -7.98
CA SER A 39 11.76 10.84 -6.81
C SER A 39 11.32 11.62 -5.56
N ASP A 40 10.05 12.05 -5.52
CA ASP A 40 9.42 12.65 -4.34
C ASP A 40 8.93 11.56 -3.37
N LEU A 41 9.51 11.54 -2.17
CA LEU A 41 9.19 10.57 -1.11
C LEU A 41 7.78 10.76 -0.55
N ASP A 42 7.32 12.00 -0.40
CA ASP A 42 6.03 12.29 0.20
C ASP A 42 4.92 11.92 -0.78
N GLU A 43 5.10 12.24 -2.07
CA GLU A 43 4.16 11.84 -3.12
C GLU A 43 4.13 10.30 -3.30
N ALA A 44 5.29 9.64 -3.32
CA ALA A 44 5.37 8.18 -3.38
C ALA A 44 4.65 7.52 -2.18
N SER A 45 4.87 8.06 -0.98
CA SER A 45 4.19 7.58 0.23
C SER A 45 2.68 7.77 0.13
N ARG A 46 2.22 8.96 -0.27
CA ARG A 46 0.80 9.28 -0.42
C ARG A 46 0.13 8.32 -1.39
N LYS A 47 0.81 7.97 -2.50
CA LYS A 47 0.31 7.01 -3.49
C LYS A 47 0.20 5.58 -2.96
N ILE A 48 1.15 5.15 -2.12
CA ILE A 48 1.08 3.84 -1.47
C ILE A 48 -0.11 3.77 -0.49
N ASP A 49 -0.32 4.81 0.31
CA ASP A 49 -1.45 4.89 1.24
C ASP A 49 -2.80 4.94 0.50
N GLU A 50 -2.90 5.74 -0.56
CA GLU A 50 -4.08 5.79 -1.44
C GLU A 50 -4.39 4.41 -2.03
N GLY A 51 -3.36 3.69 -2.51
CA GLY A 51 -3.50 2.33 -3.02
C GLY A 51 -4.00 1.34 -1.97
N LYS A 52 -3.46 1.38 -0.75
CA LYS A 52 -3.94 0.55 0.38
C LYS A 52 -5.40 0.83 0.70
N MET A 53 -5.79 2.10 0.72
CA MET A 53 -7.17 2.50 1.00
C MET A 53 -8.14 1.95 -0.07
N ILE A 54 -7.79 2.08 -1.36
CA ILE A 54 -8.61 1.59 -2.47
C ILE A 54 -8.78 0.06 -2.40
N ILE A 55 -7.69 -0.68 -2.14
CA ILE A 55 -7.74 -2.14 -2.01
C ILE A 55 -8.64 -2.56 -0.83
N ASN A 56 -8.49 -1.90 0.32
CA ASN A 56 -9.32 -2.16 1.50
C ASN A 56 -10.80 -1.83 1.26
N GLU A 57 -11.08 -0.73 0.56
CA GLU A 57 -12.44 -0.34 0.19
C GLU A 57 -13.07 -1.34 -0.77
N TYR A 58 -12.33 -1.77 -1.79
CA TYR A 58 -12.78 -2.78 -2.72
C TYR A 58 -13.10 -4.10 -2.00
N ALA A 59 -12.21 -4.58 -1.14
CA ALA A 59 -12.43 -5.81 -0.37
C ALA A 59 -13.67 -5.74 0.51
N ARG A 60 -13.91 -4.60 1.18
CA ARG A 60 -15.10 -4.37 2.00
C ARG A 60 -16.38 -4.32 1.16
N LYS A 61 -16.37 -3.56 0.06
CA LYS A 61 -17.53 -3.40 -0.84
C LYS A 61 -17.97 -4.73 -1.44
N HIS A 62 -17.01 -5.57 -1.77
CA HIS A 62 -17.25 -6.89 -2.38
C HIS A 62 -17.30 -8.02 -1.37
N ASN A 63 -17.30 -7.72 -0.07
CA ASN A 63 -17.42 -8.72 0.99
C ASN A 63 -16.36 -9.83 0.92
N LEU A 64 -15.14 -9.49 0.47
CA LEU A 64 -14.04 -10.45 0.29
C LEU A 64 -13.38 -10.87 1.61
N ASN A 65 -13.65 -10.14 2.69
CA ASN A 65 -13.16 -10.45 4.03
C ASN A 65 -14.26 -11.14 4.85
N ILE A 66 -13.92 -12.29 5.44
CA ILE A 66 -14.77 -12.99 6.42
C ILE A 66 -14.82 -12.26 7.77
N PHE A 67 -13.89 -11.36 8.02
CA PHE A 67 -13.86 -10.49 9.19
C PHE A 67 -14.31 -9.08 8.81
N ASP A 68 -15.14 -8.46 9.65
CA ASP A 68 -15.45 -7.03 9.63
C ASP A 68 -14.93 -6.42 10.93
N GLY A 69 -13.74 -5.81 10.88
CA GLY A 69 -13.01 -5.42 12.09
C GLY A 69 -12.56 -6.64 12.90
N LEU A 70 -13.00 -6.72 14.17
CA LEU A 70 -12.69 -7.85 15.07
C LEU A 70 -13.77 -8.94 15.08
N GLU A 71 -14.86 -8.75 14.34
CA GLU A 71 -15.97 -9.71 14.32
C GLU A 71 -15.95 -10.54 13.04
N LEU A 72 -16.14 -11.86 13.20
CA LEU A 72 -16.46 -12.72 12.07
C LEU A 72 -17.82 -12.29 11.52
N ARG A 73 -17.91 -12.06 10.21
CA ARG A 73 -19.19 -11.82 9.55
C ARG A 73 -20.02 -13.08 9.72
N ASN A 74 -21.14 -12.94 10.43
CA ASN A 74 -22.15 -14.00 10.49
C ASN A 74 -22.49 -14.39 9.06
N SER A 75 -22.24 -15.66 8.71
CA SER A 75 -22.56 -16.25 7.42
C SER A 75 -24.06 -16.08 7.20
N THR A 76 -24.44 -15.03 6.47
CA THR A 76 -25.82 -14.78 6.04
C THR A 76 -26.82 -14.93 7.18
N ARG A 77 -27.05 -13.85 7.96
CA ARG A 77 -28.14 -13.71 8.94
C ARG A 77 -29.34 -14.56 8.53
N GLN A 78 -29.43 -15.79 9.05
CA GLN A 78 -30.58 -16.65 8.82
C GLN A 78 -31.71 -16.00 9.60
N TYR A 79 -32.81 -15.76 8.90
CA TYR A 79 -34.06 -15.16 9.35
C TYR A 79 -34.24 -15.16 10.87
N GLY A 80 -34.45 -13.95 11.42
CA GLY A 80 -34.94 -13.82 12.79
C GLY A 80 -36.29 -14.52 12.92
N LEU A 81 -36.38 -15.38 13.93
CA LEU A 81 -37.62 -15.67 14.65
C LEU A 81 -37.65 -14.80 15.90
#